data_AF-W5PBY5-F1
#
_entry.id   AF-W5PBY5-F1
#
_cell.length_a   1.000
_cell.length_b   1.000
_cell.length_c   1.000
_cell.angle_alpha   90.00
_cell.angle_beta   90.00
_cell.angle_gamma   90.00
#
_symmetry.space_group_name_H-M   'P 1'
#
loop_
_entity.id
_entity.type
_entity.pdbx_description
1 polymer ?
#
loop_
_entity_poly.entity_id
_entity_poly.type
_entity_poly.pdbx_seq_one_letter_code
_entity_poly.pdbx_strand_id
1 'polypeptide(L)'
;MKLDIQCEQLSDARWTELLPLIQQYEVVRLDDCGLTEVRCKDIGSALQANPSLTELSLRTNELGDGGVLLVLQGLQSPTCKIQKLSLQNCCLTEAGCSVLPG
;
A
#
# COMPACT_ATOMS: atom_id res chain seq x y z
N MET A 1 14.49 -8.39 1.22
CA MET A 1 13.69 -9.03 2.30
C MET A 1 12.20 -8.78 2.06
N LYS A 2 11.28 -9.61 2.56
CA LYS A 2 9.82 -9.48 2.33
C LYS A 2 9.02 -9.36 3.63
N LEU A 3 8.04 -8.45 3.63
CA LEU A 3 6.96 -8.36 4.62
C LEU A 3 5.70 -8.92 3.97
N ASP A 4 5.14 -9.98 4.54
CA ASP A 4 3.98 -10.68 4.01
C ASP A 4 3.00 -10.93 5.16
N ILE A 5 1.90 -10.18 5.19
CA ILE A 5 0.83 -10.26 6.17
C ILE A 5 -0.47 -10.42 5.38
N GLN A 6 -1.23 -11.46 5.70
CA GLN A 6 -2.45 -11.81 4.98
C GLN A 6 -3.55 -12.27 5.94
N CYS A 7 -4.80 -11.88 5.70
CA CYS A 7 -5.98 -12.32 6.44
C CYS A 7 -5.94 -12.02 7.96
N GLU A 8 -5.36 -10.89 8.34
CA GLU A 8 -5.23 -10.46 9.74
C GLU A 8 -5.69 -9.01 9.89
N GLN A 9 -6.74 -8.76 10.69
CA GLN A 9 -7.13 -7.39 11.02
C GLN A 9 -6.04 -6.71 11.86
N LEU A 10 -5.38 -5.72 11.27
CA LEU A 10 -4.34 -4.97 11.94
C LEU A 10 -4.96 -3.95 12.91
N SER A 11 -4.74 -4.16 14.20
CA SER A 11 -5.08 -3.16 15.22
C SER A 11 -4.21 -1.91 15.07
N ASP A 12 -4.67 -0.77 15.61
CA ASP A 12 -3.93 0.49 15.54
C ASP A 12 -2.52 0.40 16.16
N ALA A 13 -2.38 -0.37 17.24
CA ALA A 13 -1.11 -0.62 17.89
C ALA A 13 -0.16 -1.38 16.95
N ARG A 14 -0.66 -2.47 16.35
CA ARG A 14 0.13 -3.28 15.42
C ARG A 14 0.50 -2.51 14.16
N TRP A 15 -0.42 -1.68 13.65
CA TRP A 15 -0.16 -0.79 12.52
C TRP A 15 1.01 0.15 12.80
N THR A 16 1.03 0.77 13.99
CA THR A 16 2.06 1.73 14.39
C THR A 16 3.45 1.06 14.45
N GLU A 17 3.51 -0.21 14.86
CA GLU A 17 4.74 -1.01 14.83
C GLU A 17 5.17 -1.40 13.40
N LEU A 18 4.22 -1.67 12.52
CA LEU A 18 4.46 -2.11 11.14
C LEU A 18 4.85 -0.96 10.21
N LEU A 19 4.37 0.26 10.45
CA LEU A 19 4.63 1.41 9.60
C LEU A 19 6.12 1.66 9.30
N PRO A 20 7.04 1.70 10.29
CA PRO A 20 8.47 1.88 10.01
C PRO A 20 9.12 0.65 9.36
N LEU A 21 8.50 -0.53 9.49
CA LEU A 21 8.98 -1.75 8.85
C LEU A 21 8.77 -1.69 7.34
N ILE A 22 7.65 -1.13 6.86
CA ILE A 22 7.36 -0.94 5.43
C ILE A 22 8.51 -0.24 4.70
N GLN A 23 9.24 0.67 5.36
CA GLN A 23 10.37 1.42 4.78
C GLN A 23 11.63 0.59 4.55
N GLN A 24 11.72 -0.59 5.17
CA GLN A 24 12.92 -1.42 5.19
C GLN A 24 12.81 -2.65 4.28
N TYR A 25 11.60 -2.99 3.82
CA TYR A 25 11.34 -4.16 3.00
C TYR A 25 11.26 -3.82 1.51
N GLU A 26 11.78 -4.71 0.68
CA GLU A 26 11.72 -4.57 -0.80
C GLU A 26 10.38 -5.09 -1.35
N VAL A 27 9.74 -6.00 -0.62
CA VAL A 27 8.47 -6.60 -0.98
C VAL A 27 7.54 -6.45 0.20
N VAL A 28 6.40 -5.79 -0.01
CA VAL A 28 5.38 -5.55 1.03
C VAL A 28 4.04 -6.09 0.54
N ARG A 29 3.49 -7.07 1.25
CA ARG A 29 2.16 -7.62 0.99
C ARG A 29 1.34 -7.51 2.26
N LEU A 30 0.24 -6.76 2.18
CA LEU A 30 -0.71 -6.53 3.26
C LEU A 30 -2.10 -6.84 2.68
N ASP A 31 -2.36 -8.11 2.40
CA ASP A 31 -3.59 -8.54 1.74
C ASP A 31 -4.66 -8.89 2.79
N ASP A 32 -5.89 -8.43 2.66
CA ASP A 32 -6.97 -8.70 3.64
C ASP A 32 -6.55 -8.35 5.08
N CYS A 33 -6.00 -7.15 5.26
CA CYS A 33 -5.48 -6.66 6.54
C CYS A 33 -6.43 -5.68 7.26
N GLY A 34 -7.63 -5.46 6.72
CA GLY A 34 -8.57 -4.46 7.21
C GLY A 34 -8.08 -3.02 6.99
N LEU A 35 -7.26 -2.79 5.95
CA LEU A 35 -6.78 -1.45 5.64
C LEU A 35 -7.89 -0.59 5.04
N THR A 36 -7.96 0.65 5.49
CA THR A 36 -8.91 1.67 5.01
C THR A 36 -8.16 2.85 4.40
N GLU A 37 -8.89 3.80 3.81
CA GLU A 37 -8.34 5.05 3.27
C GLU A 37 -7.41 5.79 4.27
N VAL A 38 -7.74 5.77 5.57
CA VAL A 38 -6.93 6.43 6.61
C VAL A 38 -5.52 5.88 6.65
N ARG A 39 -5.38 4.55 6.55
CA ARG A 39 -4.10 3.86 6.57
C ARG A 39 -3.32 4.04 5.26
N CYS A 40 -4.00 4.35 4.15
CA CYS A 40 -3.36 4.62 2.87
C CYS A 40 -2.46 5.86 2.89
N LYS A 41 -2.81 6.87 3.69
CA LYS A 41 -1.97 8.07 3.86
C LYS A 41 -0.62 7.73 4.52
N ASP A 42 -0.68 6.92 5.57
CA ASP A 42 0.50 6.43 6.28
C ASP A 42 1.35 5.57 5.33
N ILE A 43 0.72 4.66 4.58
CA ILE A 43 1.37 3.83 3.56
C ILE A 43 2.07 4.71 2.53
N GLY A 44 1.37 5.64 1.89
CA GLY A 44 1.95 6.51 0.86
C GLY A 44 3.20 7.25 1.37
N SER A 45 3.16 7.74 2.61
CA SER A 45 4.32 8.39 3.24
C SER A 45 5.48 7.43 3.49
N ALA A 46 5.20 6.21 3.95
CA ALA A 46 6.21 5.17 4.15
C ALA A 46 6.82 4.69 2.81
N LEU A 47 6.02 4.59 1.75
CA LEU A 47 6.49 4.21 0.42
C LEU A 47 7.42 5.28 -0.16
N GLN A 48 7.10 6.56 0.04
CA GLN A 48 7.97 7.66 -0.40
C GLN A 48 9.35 7.61 0.26
N ALA A 49 9.41 7.16 1.52
CA ALA A 49 10.64 6.98 2.28
C ALA A 49 11.35 5.62 2.00
N ASN A 50 10.78 4.75 1.15
CA ASN A 50 11.35 3.45 0.82
C ASN A 50 11.97 3.43 -0.60
N PRO A 51 13.30 3.61 -0.72
CA PRO A 51 13.99 3.58 -2.02
C PRO A 51 14.22 2.16 -2.58
N SER A 52 13.93 1.12 -1.79
CA SER A 52 14.22 -0.28 -2.11
C SER A 52 12.97 -1.07 -2.48
N LEU A 53 11.78 -0.47 -2.41
CA LEU A 53 10.53 -1.14 -2.73
C LEU A 53 10.48 -1.56 -4.20
N THR A 54 10.15 -2.82 -4.43
CA THR A 54 10.03 -3.46 -5.74
C THR A 54 8.65 -4.09 -5.96
N GLU A 55 7.96 -4.52 -4.90
CA GLU A 55 6.63 -5.13 -5.00
C GLU A 55 5.73 -4.67 -3.84
N LEU A 56 4.52 -4.21 -4.19
CA LEU A 56 3.47 -3.84 -3.25
C LEU A 56 2.17 -4.59 -3.57
N SER A 57 1.60 -5.26 -2.57
CA SER A 57 0.27 -5.88 -2.65
C SER A 57 -0.59 -5.39 -1.49
N LEU A 58 -1.75 -4.83 -1.80
CA LEU A 58 -2.75 -4.37 -0.81
C LEU A 58 -4.13 -4.99 -1.12
N ARG A 59 -4.15 -6.21 -1.66
CA ARG A 59 -5.39 -6.81 -2.18
C ARG A 59 -6.42 -7.00 -1.07
N THR A 60 -7.69 -6.99 -1.45
CA THR A 60 -8.80 -7.32 -0.53
C THR A 60 -8.83 -6.38 0.68
N ASN A 61 -8.57 -5.09 0.46
CA ASN A 61 -8.69 -4.05 1.50
C ASN A 61 -9.64 -2.96 1.05
N GLU A 62 -10.33 -2.30 1.98
CA GLU A 62 -11.32 -1.28 1.67
C GLU A 62 -10.67 0.12 1.50
N LEU A 63 -9.73 0.22 0.55
CA LEU A 63 -8.94 1.44 0.33
C LEU A 63 -9.79 2.55 -0.33
N GLY A 64 -10.67 2.16 -1.26
CA GLY A 64 -11.42 3.08 -2.10
C GLY A 64 -10.54 3.89 -3.06
N ASP A 65 -11.18 4.74 -3.86
CA ASP A 65 -10.49 5.57 -4.87
C ASP A 65 -9.52 6.55 -4.22
N GLY A 66 -9.93 7.18 -3.11
CA GLY A 66 -9.10 8.13 -2.36
C GLY A 66 -7.86 7.48 -1.74
N GLY A 67 -8.03 6.29 -1.14
CA GLY A 67 -6.92 5.54 -0.57
C GLY A 67 -5.91 5.10 -1.63
N VAL A 68 -6.40 4.59 -2.77
CA VAL A 68 -5.52 4.20 -3.88
C VAL A 68 -4.77 5.39 -4.45
N LEU A 69 -5.41 6.55 -4.62
CA LEU A 69 -4.73 7.78 -5.05
C LEU A 69 -3.56 8.14 -4.11
N LEU A 70 -3.75 8.06 -2.79
CA LEU A 70 -2.71 8.35 -1.80
C LEU A 70 -1.53 7.38 -1.89
N VAL A 71 -1.81 6.09 -2.10
CA VAL A 71 -0.76 5.07 -2.32
C VAL A 71 0.03 5.39 -3.60
N LEU A 72 -0.66 5.69 -4.71
CA LEU A 72 -0.03 6.03 -5.98
C LEU A 72 0.84 7.29 -5.87
N GLN A 73 0.37 8.33 -5.16
CA GLN A 73 1.17 9.53 -4.89
C GLN A 73 2.47 9.21 -4.13
N GLY A 74 2.42 8.29 -3.16
CA GLY A 74 3.62 7.82 -2.46
C GLY A 74 4.63 7.12 -3.38
N LEU A 75 4.13 6.38 -4.36
CA LEU A 75 4.95 5.67 -5.37
C LEU A 75 5.54 6.59 -6.44
N GLN A 76 5.04 7.82 -6.61
CA GLN A 76 5.60 8.80 -7.54
C GLN A 76 6.97 9.36 -7.11
N SER A 77 7.51 8.91 -5.97
CA SER A 77 8.86 9.27 -5.54
C SER A 77 9.89 8.86 -6.60
N PRO A 78 10.83 9.75 -6.99
CA PRO A 78 11.85 9.43 -8.00
C PRO A 78 12.81 8.32 -7.56
N THR A 79 12.83 7.98 -6.27
CA THR A 79 13.63 6.89 -5.71
C THR A 79 12.89 5.56 -5.68
N CYS A 80 11.58 5.54 -5.94
CA CYS A 80 10.77 4.32 -5.90
C CYS A 80 11.12 3.44 -7.11
N LYS A 81 11.40 2.16 -6.85
CA LYS A 81 11.78 1.17 -7.87
C LYS A 81 10.72 0.09 -8.04
N ILE A 82 9.46 0.43 -7.77
CA ILE A 82 8.37 -0.53 -7.81
C ILE A 82 8.23 -1.11 -9.22
N GLN A 83 8.13 -2.44 -9.29
CA GLN A 83 7.96 -3.21 -10.52
C GLN A 83 6.60 -3.90 -10.56
N LYS A 84 6.02 -4.16 -9.38
CA LYS A 84 4.75 -4.88 -9.23
C LYS A 84 3.86 -4.18 -8.21
N LEU A 85 2.65 -3.86 -8.65
CA LEU A 85 1.60 -3.29 -7.81
C LEU A 85 0.34 -4.16 -7.94
N SER A 86 -0.26 -4.57 -6.82
CA SER A 86 -1.49 -5.34 -6.78
C SER A 86 -2.53 -4.67 -5.88
N LEU A 87 -3.62 -4.20 -6.48
CA LEU A 87 -4.74 -3.50 -5.84
C LEU A 87 -6.09 -4.17 -6.14
N GLN A 88 -6.09 -5.50 -6.28
CA GLN A 88 -7.31 -6.26 -6.56
C GLN A 88 -8.27 -6.21 -5.36
N ASN A 89 -9.56 -6.12 -5.63
CA ASN A 89 -10.60 -6.03 -4.59
C ASN A 89 -10.38 -4.88 -3.60
N CYS A 90 -9.83 -3.75 -4.06
CA CYS A 90 -9.57 -2.56 -3.21
C CYS A 90 -10.75 -1.57 -3.09
N CYS A 91 -11.98 -2.01 -3.40
CA CYS A 91 -13.17 -1.15 -3.49
C CYS A 91 -13.04 0.03 -4.46
N LEU A 92 -12.30 -0.17 -5.56
CA LEU A 92 -12.15 0.82 -6.63
C LEU A 92 -13.44 0.96 -7.44
N THR A 93 -13.83 2.19 -7.75
CA THR A 93 -14.88 2.49 -8.70
C THR A 93 -14.29 2.68 -10.11
N GLU A 94 -15.16 2.79 -11.11
CA GLU A 94 -14.74 3.11 -12.49
C GLU A 94 -13.92 4.41 -12.57
N ALA A 95 -14.22 5.39 -11.71
CA ALA A 95 -13.45 6.63 -11.61
C ALA A 95 -12.03 6.38 -11.08
N GLY A 96 -11.88 5.54 -10.05
CA GLY A 96 -10.57 5.17 -9.51
C GLY A 96 -9.70 4.39 -10.50
N CYS A 97 -10.31 3.56 -11.37
CA CYS A 97 -9.60 2.85 -12.43
C CYS A 97 -8.97 3.80 -13.47
N SER A 98 -9.52 4.99 -13.69
CA SER A 98 -8.97 5.98 -14.62
C SER A 98 -7.66 6.63 -14.12
N VAL A 99 -7.38 6.49 -12.82
CA VAL A 99 -6.20 7.07 -12.14
C VAL A 99 -5.00 6.13 -12.19
N LEU A 100 -5.22 4.84 -12.42
CA LEU A 100 -4.14 3.87 -12.50
C LEU A 100 -3.37 4.06 -13.82
N PRO A 101 -2.04 4.27 -13.78
CA PRO A 101 -1.24 4.31 -14.99
C PRO A 101 -1.33 2.94 -15.69
N GLY A 102 -1.70 2.96 -16.97
CA GLY A 102 -1.82 1.77 -17.82
C GLY A 102 -0.48 1.14 -18.19
#